data_AF-A0A0D6DXD6-F1
#
_entry.id   AF-A0A0D6DXD6-F1
#
_cell.length_a   1.000
_cell.length_b   1.000
_cell.length_c   1.000
_cell.angle_alpha   90.00
_cell.angle_beta   90.00
_cell.angle_gamma   90.00
#
_symmetry.space_group_name_H-M   'P 1'
#
loop_
_entity.id
_entity.type
_entity.pdbx_description
1 polymer ?
#
loop_
_entity_poly.entity_id
_entity_poly.type
_entity_poly.pdbx_seq_one_letter_code
_entity_poly.pdbx_strand_id
1 'polypeptide(L)'
;MSIFLGMIYFAVFIIGISLLLLSFFKRKTKKRAVITIATVFLLVIVGISLSACASSQNATSQLSSSSNTKSEEDEDKETEADKKAEAAKQAEADKKAEAAKQAEAAKQAEAAKQAEAAKQAEAAKQAEAAKQAEAAKQAEAAKQAEAAKQAEAAKQAEAARQAEEARQAEAAKQAEPVADAGGYHRDAKGKWHRSNGQFASKREIAAAGLAW
;
A
#
# COMPACT_ATOMS: atom_id res chain seq x y z
N MET A 1 -11.42 -33.56 -4.09
CA MET A 1 -10.29 -33.03 -3.31
C MET A 1 -9.11 -32.60 -4.18
N SER A 2 -8.75 -33.34 -5.23
CA SER A 2 -7.54 -33.06 -6.05
C SER A 2 -7.54 -31.72 -6.79
N ILE A 3 -8.69 -31.24 -7.27
CA ILE A 3 -8.80 -29.94 -7.97
C ILE A 3 -8.54 -28.77 -7.03
N PHE A 4 -9.10 -28.83 -5.81
CA PHE A 4 -8.89 -27.79 -4.79
C PHE A 4 -7.42 -27.70 -4.36
N LEU A 5 -6.74 -28.84 -4.16
CA LEU A 5 -5.30 -28.83 -3.90
C LEU A 5 -4.52 -28.24 -5.09
N GLY A 6 -4.87 -28.61 -6.33
CA GLY A 6 -4.26 -28.04 -7.53
C GLY A 6 -4.40 -26.51 -7.63
N MET A 7 -5.56 -25.96 -7.29
CA MET A 7 -5.78 -24.51 -7.25
C MET A 7 -4.97 -23.82 -6.15
N ILE A 8 -4.80 -24.46 -4.99
CA ILE A 8 -3.96 -23.94 -3.90
C ILE A 8 -2.49 -23.90 -4.34
N TYR A 9 -1.98 -24.98 -4.95
CA TYR A 9 -0.61 -25.01 -5.47
C TYR A 9 -0.39 -23.99 -6.59
N PHE A 10 -1.36 -23.84 -7.49
CA PHE A 10 -1.30 -22.84 -8.55
C PHE A 10 -1.30 -21.41 -7.98
N ALA A 11 -2.14 -21.13 -6.98
CA ALA A 11 -2.16 -19.83 -6.31
C ALA A 11 -0.82 -19.53 -5.63
N VAL A 12 -0.22 -20.49 -4.91
CA VAL A 12 1.09 -20.34 -4.26
C VAL A 12 2.20 -20.13 -5.31
N PHE A 13 2.13 -20.83 -6.45
CA PHE A 13 3.08 -20.67 -7.55
C PHE A 13 3.01 -19.27 -8.19
N ILE A 14 1.80 -18.76 -8.43
CA ILE A 14 1.59 -17.41 -8.96
C ILE A 14 2.05 -16.33 -7.98
N ILE A 15 1.79 -16.52 -6.68
CA ILE A 15 2.30 -15.62 -5.63
C ILE A 15 3.84 -15.64 -5.60
N GLY A 16 4.45 -16.84 -5.70
CA GLY A 16 5.90 -17.00 -5.77
C GLY A 16 6.54 -16.29 -6.97
N ILE A 17 5.97 -16.46 -8.18
CA ILE A 17 6.42 -15.76 -9.39
C ILE A 17 6.25 -14.25 -9.23
N SER A 18 5.12 -13.80 -8.67
CA SER A 18 4.85 -12.38 -8.44
C SER A 18 5.87 -11.76 -7.49
N LEU A 19 6.22 -12.46 -6.40
CA LEU A 19 7.27 -12.02 -5.46
C LEU A 19 8.66 -12.04 -6.10
N LEU A 20 8.95 -13.03 -6.97
CA LEU A 20 10.19 -13.08 -7.74
C LEU A 20 10.29 -11.86 -8.67
N LEU A 21 9.25 -11.56 -9.42
CA LEU A 21 9.16 -10.37 -10.28
C LEU A 21 9.30 -9.07 -9.47
N LEU A 22 8.62 -8.95 -8.33
CA LEU A 22 8.74 -7.78 -7.44
C LEU A 22 10.15 -7.63 -6.86
N SER A 23 10.84 -8.74 -6.56
CA SER A 23 12.26 -8.73 -6.15
C SER A 23 13.18 -8.24 -7.27
N PHE A 24 12.88 -8.59 -8.52
CA PHE A 24 13.56 -8.06 -9.70
C PHE A 24 13.32 -6.55 -9.90
N PHE A 25 12.11 -6.05 -9.59
CA PHE A 25 11.80 -4.61 -9.66
C PHE A 25 12.37 -3.81 -8.47
N LYS A 26 12.45 -4.39 -7.27
CA LYS A 26 13.06 -3.74 -6.09
C LYS A 26 14.58 -3.71 -6.15
N ARG A 27 15.22 -4.66 -6.83
CA ARG A 27 16.66 -4.57 -7.10
C ARG A 27 16.88 -3.61 -8.25
N LYS A 28 17.38 -2.40 -7.96
CA LYS A 28 17.97 -1.45 -8.93
C LYS A 28 19.08 -2.15 -9.73
N THR A 29 18.70 -2.97 -10.69
CA THR A 29 19.59 -3.72 -11.55
C THR A 29 19.54 -3.08 -12.91
N LYS A 30 20.74 -2.93 -13.48
CA LYS A 30 20.99 -2.22 -14.74
C LYS A 30 20.02 -2.76 -15.79
N LYS A 31 19.22 -1.87 -16.38
CA LYS A 31 18.14 -2.14 -17.36
C LYS A 31 18.46 -3.24 -18.38
N ARG A 32 19.74 -3.39 -18.72
CA ARG A 32 20.31 -4.42 -19.60
C ARG A 32 20.02 -5.86 -19.15
N ALA A 33 20.13 -6.20 -17.87
CA ALA A 33 19.94 -7.59 -17.40
C ALA A 33 18.47 -8.04 -17.45
N VAL A 34 17.54 -7.14 -17.14
CA VAL A 34 16.09 -7.40 -17.21
C VAL A 34 15.64 -7.59 -18.66
N ILE A 35 16.14 -6.76 -19.58
CA ILE A 35 15.84 -6.87 -21.01
C ILE A 35 16.34 -8.22 -21.55
N THR A 36 17.55 -8.64 -21.21
CA THR A 36 18.11 -9.93 -21.68
C THR A 36 17.26 -11.12 -21.21
N ILE A 37 16.87 -11.15 -19.94
CA ILE A 37 16.05 -12.26 -19.40
C ILE A 37 14.66 -12.26 -20.05
N ALA A 38 14.04 -11.09 -20.24
CA ALA A 38 12.76 -10.97 -20.93
C ALA A 38 12.84 -11.43 -22.39
N THR A 39 13.90 -11.07 -23.12
CA THR A 39 14.11 -11.55 -24.50
C THR A 39 14.33 -13.07 -24.56
N VAL A 40 15.08 -13.64 -23.61
CA VAL A 40 15.30 -15.10 -23.55
C VAL A 40 13.98 -15.81 -23.25
N PHE A 41 13.17 -15.30 -22.32
CA PHE A 41 11.86 -15.87 -21.99
C PHE A 41 10.87 -15.80 -23.17
N LEU A 42 10.86 -14.68 -23.91
CA LEU A 42 10.04 -14.52 -25.11
C LEU A 42 10.48 -15.51 -26.21
N LEU A 43 11.78 -15.72 -26.40
CA LEU A 43 12.30 -16.72 -27.34
C LEU A 43 11.95 -18.16 -26.94
N VAL A 44 11.93 -18.47 -25.64
CA VAL A 44 11.48 -19.78 -25.14
C VAL A 44 10.00 -20.00 -25.42
N ILE A 45 9.15 -18.97 -25.22
CA ILE A 45 7.70 -19.06 -25.53
C ILE A 45 7.49 -19.27 -27.04
N VAL A 46 8.16 -18.50 -27.88
CA VAL A 46 8.05 -18.63 -29.35
C VAL A 46 8.61 -19.98 -29.83
N GLY A 47 9.71 -20.46 -29.23
CA GLY A 47 10.30 -21.76 -29.54
C GLY A 47 9.38 -22.93 -29.20
N ILE A 48 8.66 -22.86 -28.08
CA ILE A 48 7.64 -23.86 -27.72
C ILE A 48 6.47 -23.81 -28.73
N SER A 49 6.07 -22.63 -29.21
CA SER A 49 5.00 -22.48 -30.21
C SER A 49 5.37 -23.05 -31.58
N LEU A 50 6.63 -22.97 -32.01
CA LEU A 50 7.06 -23.59 -33.28
C LEU A 50 7.10 -25.13 -33.18
N SER A 51 7.37 -25.68 -32.00
CA SER A 51 7.38 -27.14 -31.79
C SER A 51 5.99 -27.79 -31.86
N ALA A 52 4.90 -26.99 -31.86
CA ALA A 52 3.52 -27.47 -31.98
C ALA A 52 2.95 -27.36 -33.41
N CYS A 53 3.72 -26.86 -34.38
CA CYS A 53 3.30 -26.73 -35.77
C CYS A 53 4.24 -27.54 -36.70
N ALA A 54 4.39 -28.83 -36.41
CA ALA A 54 5.05 -29.80 -37.30
C ALA A 54 4.06 -30.84 -37.86
N SER A 55 2.79 -30.44 -38.03
CA SER A 55 1.77 -31.28 -38.67
C SER A 55 0.77 -30.39 -39.40
N SER A 56 1.15 -29.92 -40.59
CA SER A 56 0.27 -29.72 -41.76
C SER A 56 0.88 -28.66 -42.68
N GLN A 57 1.85 -29.09 -43.49
CA GLN A 57 2.12 -28.45 -44.77
C GLN A 57 2.29 -29.58 -45.78
N ASN A 58 1.31 -29.77 -46.67
CA ASN A 58 1.63 -29.97 -48.08
C ASN A 58 0.35 -29.84 -48.93
N ALA A 59 0.31 -28.82 -49.79
CA ALA A 59 -0.26 -28.92 -51.14
C ALA A 59 0.09 -27.63 -51.89
N THR A 60 1.35 -27.55 -52.32
CA THR A 60 1.75 -26.72 -53.45
C THR A 60 1.84 -27.62 -54.69
N SER A 61 1.55 -27.05 -55.85
CA SER A 61 1.73 -27.60 -57.21
C SER A 61 0.55 -28.46 -57.70
N GLN A 62 0.06 -28.36 -58.94
CA GLN A 62 0.81 -28.20 -60.19
C GLN A 62 0.06 -27.44 -61.28
N LEU A 63 0.86 -26.69 -62.03
CA LEU A 63 0.62 -26.22 -63.38
C LEU A 63 1.52 -27.09 -64.29
N SER A 64 0.96 -27.84 -65.24
CA SER A 64 1.73 -28.36 -66.39
C SER A 64 0.83 -28.91 -67.51
N SER A 65 0.78 -28.15 -68.60
CA SER A 65 0.99 -28.50 -70.03
C SER A 65 0.53 -29.84 -70.63
N SER A 66 -0.28 -29.73 -71.71
CA SER A 66 -0.18 -30.39 -73.04
C SER A 66 -1.49 -30.10 -73.81
N SER A 67 -1.62 -29.86 -75.11
CA SER A 67 -0.78 -30.07 -76.29
C SER A 67 -1.41 -29.33 -77.50
N ASN A 68 -0.58 -29.03 -78.51
CA ASN A 68 -0.90 -28.53 -79.88
C ASN A 68 -2.29 -28.87 -80.45
N THR A 69 -2.93 -27.93 -81.18
CA THR A 69 -2.96 -27.88 -82.66
C THR A 69 -3.79 -26.69 -83.19
N LYS A 70 -3.13 -25.85 -83.99
CA LYS A 70 -3.59 -25.13 -85.21
C LYS A 70 -5.10 -25.13 -85.53
N SER A 71 -5.74 -23.94 -85.51
CA SER A 71 -6.32 -23.24 -86.68
C SER A 71 -7.43 -22.24 -86.28
N GLU A 72 -7.25 -20.98 -86.72
CA GLU A 72 -8.27 -20.07 -87.28
C GLU A 72 -9.53 -19.74 -86.44
N GLU A 73 -9.52 -18.58 -85.77
CA GLU A 73 -10.64 -17.62 -85.59
C GLU A 73 -10.16 -16.50 -84.65
N ASP A 74 -9.44 -15.52 -85.21
CA ASP A 74 -8.99 -14.31 -84.54
C ASP A 74 -10.04 -13.21 -84.74
N GLU A 75 -10.69 -12.76 -83.66
CA GLU A 75 -10.98 -11.33 -83.34
C GLU A 75 -11.96 -11.16 -82.15
N ASP A 76 -12.72 -12.19 -81.73
CA ASP A 76 -13.75 -12.01 -80.68
C ASP A 76 -13.36 -12.46 -79.25
N LYS A 77 -12.18 -13.06 -79.04
CA LYS A 77 -11.76 -13.60 -77.72
C LYS A 77 -10.89 -12.68 -76.85
N GLU A 78 -10.25 -11.66 -77.42
CA GLU A 78 -9.41 -10.73 -76.63
C GLU A 78 -10.26 -9.84 -75.71
N THR A 79 -11.44 -9.41 -76.17
CA THR A 79 -12.29 -8.46 -75.42
C THR A 79 -12.92 -9.03 -74.15
N GLU A 80 -13.20 -10.35 -74.12
CA GLU A 80 -13.71 -11.04 -72.93
C GLU A 80 -12.60 -11.34 -71.91
N ALA A 81 -11.39 -11.65 -72.37
CA ALA A 81 -10.23 -11.87 -71.49
C ALA A 81 -9.82 -10.58 -70.77
N ASP A 82 -9.82 -9.45 -71.48
CA ASP A 82 -9.51 -8.14 -70.89
C ASP A 82 -10.57 -7.65 -69.90
N LYS A 83 -11.87 -7.82 -70.19
CA LYS A 83 -12.94 -7.52 -69.23
C LYS A 83 -12.86 -8.36 -67.97
N LYS A 84 -12.50 -9.64 -68.09
CA LYS A 84 -12.32 -10.52 -66.92
C LYS A 84 -11.10 -10.13 -66.09
N ALA A 85 -10.04 -9.65 -66.74
CA ALA A 85 -8.84 -9.14 -66.06
C ALA A 85 -9.11 -7.79 -65.34
N GLU A 86 -9.92 -6.91 -65.93
CA GLU A 86 -10.34 -5.66 -65.29
C GLU A 86 -11.26 -5.92 -64.09
N ALA A 87 -12.24 -6.82 -64.23
CA ALA A 87 -13.10 -7.24 -63.11
C ALA A 87 -12.31 -7.88 -61.96
N ALA A 88 -11.25 -8.65 -62.27
CA ALA A 88 -10.37 -9.23 -61.27
C ALA A 88 -9.55 -8.16 -60.53
N LYS A 89 -9.05 -7.13 -61.23
CA LYS A 89 -8.35 -5.99 -60.61
C LYS A 89 -9.27 -5.16 -59.72
N GLN A 90 -10.51 -4.93 -60.14
CA GLN A 90 -11.50 -4.21 -59.34
C GLN A 90 -11.83 -4.97 -58.05
N ALA A 91 -12.05 -6.29 -58.14
CA ALA A 91 -12.29 -7.14 -56.97
C ALA A 91 -11.09 -7.20 -56.01
N GLU A 92 -9.85 -7.11 -56.52
CA GLU A 92 -8.65 -7.03 -55.68
C GLU A 92 -8.53 -5.66 -54.99
N ALA A 93 -8.89 -4.57 -55.68
CA ALA A 93 -8.93 -3.23 -55.13
C ALA A 93 -9.97 -3.10 -54.01
N ASP A 94 -11.15 -3.69 -54.20
CA ASP A 94 -12.22 -3.70 -53.19
C ASP A 94 -11.80 -4.49 -51.94
N LYS A 95 -11.14 -5.65 -52.10
CA LYS A 95 -10.57 -6.40 -50.97
C LYS A 95 -9.49 -5.63 -50.21
N LYS A 96 -8.62 -4.89 -50.92
CA LYS A 96 -7.63 -4.01 -50.28
C LYS A 96 -8.28 -2.88 -49.50
N ALA A 97 -9.34 -2.29 -50.04
CA ALA A 97 -10.09 -1.23 -49.37
C ALA A 97 -10.80 -1.75 -48.10
N GLU A 98 -11.37 -2.94 -48.14
CA GLU A 98 -11.98 -3.59 -46.97
C GLU A 98 -10.93 -3.92 -45.90
N ALA A 99 -9.79 -4.48 -46.31
CA ALA A 99 -8.67 -4.76 -45.39
C ALA A 99 -8.13 -3.48 -44.73
N ALA A 100 -8.07 -2.36 -45.46
CA ALA A 100 -7.68 -1.08 -44.91
C ALA A 100 -8.66 -0.56 -43.85
N LYS A 101 -9.98 -0.69 -44.09
CA LYS A 101 -11.02 -0.32 -43.11
C LYS A 101 -10.95 -1.19 -41.84
N GLN A 102 -10.73 -2.49 -41.99
CA GLN A 102 -10.56 -3.39 -40.84
C GLN A 102 -9.31 -3.05 -40.01
N ALA A 103 -8.20 -2.71 -40.68
CA ALA A 103 -6.97 -2.27 -40.00
C ALA A 103 -7.16 -0.95 -39.24
N GLU A 104 -7.92 0.00 -39.79
CA GLU A 104 -8.25 1.25 -39.10
C GLU A 104 -9.16 1.01 -37.88
N ALA A 105 -10.19 0.17 -38.03
CA ALA A 105 -11.07 -0.22 -36.92
C ALA A 105 -10.29 -0.92 -35.79
N ALA A 106 -9.31 -1.78 -36.14
CA ALA A 106 -8.44 -2.43 -35.16
C ALA A 106 -7.58 -1.41 -34.39
N LYS A 107 -7.01 -0.41 -35.07
CA LYS A 107 -6.25 0.67 -34.42
C LYS A 107 -7.11 1.51 -33.47
N GLN A 108 -8.34 1.83 -33.87
CA GLN A 108 -9.27 2.57 -33.00
C GLN A 108 -9.66 1.75 -31.77
N ALA A 109 -9.89 0.44 -31.92
CA ALA A 109 -10.17 -0.45 -30.80
C ALA A 109 -8.98 -0.57 -29.82
N GLU A 110 -7.76 -0.61 -30.34
CA GLU A 110 -6.55 -0.60 -29.50
C GLU A 110 -6.39 0.72 -28.76
N ALA A 111 -6.59 1.86 -29.44
CA ALA A 111 -6.55 3.18 -28.81
C ALA A 111 -7.60 3.32 -27.69
N ALA A 112 -8.80 2.80 -27.90
CA ALA A 112 -9.86 2.78 -26.88
C ALA A 112 -9.45 1.97 -25.64
N LYS A 113 -8.86 0.78 -25.83
CA LYS A 113 -8.35 -0.04 -24.72
C LYS A 113 -7.23 0.65 -23.95
N GLN A 114 -6.31 1.32 -24.65
CA GLN A 114 -5.24 2.09 -23.99
C GLN A 114 -5.80 3.26 -23.17
N ALA A 115 -6.81 3.97 -23.70
CA ALA A 115 -7.47 5.05 -22.98
C ALA A 115 -8.20 4.55 -21.72
N GLU A 116 -8.86 3.39 -21.79
CA GLU A 116 -9.49 2.77 -20.63
C GLU A 116 -8.45 2.35 -19.57
N ALA A 117 -7.37 1.72 -20.00
CA ALA A 117 -6.27 1.34 -19.10
C ALA A 117 -5.64 2.57 -18.41
N ALA A 118 -5.49 3.69 -19.13
CA ALA A 118 -5.00 4.94 -18.55
C ALA A 118 -5.95 5.49 -17.48
N LYS A 119 -7.27 5.47 -17.72
CA LYS A 119 -8.27 5.88 -16.72
C LYS A 119 -8.25 4.99 -15.48
N GLN A 120 -8.13 3.67 -15.64
CA GLN A 120 -8.03 2.75 -14.52
C GLN A 120 -6.75 3.00 -13.70
N ALA A 121 -5.62 3.26 -14.35
CA ALA A 121 -4.36 3.58 -13.68
C ALA A 121 -4.45 4.90 -12.89
N GLU A 122 -5.14 5.91 -13.43
CA GLU A 122 -5.38 7.17 -12.73
C GLU A 122 -6.28 6.97 -11.50
N ALA A 123 -7.38 6.22 -11.65
CA ALA A 123 -8.27 5.88 -10.55
C ALA A 123 -7.54 5.12 -9.42
N ALA A 124 -6.65 4.18 -9.79
CA ALA A 124 -5.83 3.46 -8.82
C ALA A 124 -4.88 4.40 -8.04
N LYS A 125 -4.25 5.37 -8.72
CA LYS A 125 -3.41 6.38 -8.07
C LYS A 125 -4.20 7.27 -7.11
N GLN A 126 -5.40 7.70 -7.51
CA GLN A 126 -6.28 8.49 -6.64
C GLN A 126 -6.70 7.70 -5.39
N ALA A 127 -7.05 6.42 -5.55
CA ALA A 127 -7.39 5.56 -4.42
C ALA A 127 -6.21 5.35 -3.46
N GLU A 128 -4.99 5.20 -3.98
CA GLU A 128 -3.78 5.10 -3.15
C GLU A 128 -3.52 6.41 -2.38
N ALA A 129 -3.64 7.55 -3.05
CA ALA A 129 -3.49 8.87 -2.42
C ALA A 129 -4.53 9.09 -1.30
N ALA A 130 -5.78 8.67 -1.51
CA ALA A 130 -6.83 8.74 -0.50
C ALA A 130 -6.49 7.90 0.74
N LYS A 131 -6.00 6.66 0.56
CA LYS A 131 -5.55 5.80 1.68
C LYS A 131 -4.38 6.42 2.45
N GLN A 132 -3.41 7.03 1.76
CA GLN A 132 -2.30 7.71 2.43
C GLN A 132 -2.78 8.92 3.24
N ALA A 133 -3.72 9.70 2.71
CA ALA A 133 -4.31 10.83 3.43
C ALA A 133 -5.08 10.40 4.68
N GLU A 134 -5.82 9.29 4.61
CA GLU A 134 -6.52 8.72 5.76
C GLU A 134 -5.53 8.24 6.84
N ALA A 135 -4.48 7.52 6.43
CA ALA A 135 -3.43 7.07 7.35
C ALA A 135 -2.73 8.24 8.05
N ALA A 136 -2.46 9.34 7.33
CA ALA A 136 -1.89 10.55 7.90
C ALA A 136 -2.80 11.18 8.97
N LYS A 137 -4.11 11.27 8.72
CA LYS A 137 -5.08 11.78 9.69
C LYS A 137 -5.15 10.91 10.95
N GLN A 138 -5.12 9.58 10.80
CA GLN A 138 -5.11 8.67 11.95
C GLN A 138 -3.83 8.82 12.78
N ALA A 139 -2.67 8.98 12.14
CA ALA A 139 -1.41 9.22 12.84
C ALA A 139 -1.41 10.55 13.62
N GLU A 140 -2.00 11.61 13.05
CA GLU A 140 -2.14 12.89 13.73
C GLU A 140 -3.07 12.78 14.95
N ALA A 141 -4.23 12.12 14.80
CA ALA A 141 -5.16 11.88 15.89
C ALA A 141 -4.52 11.08 17.05
N ALA A 142 -3.70 10.07 16.73
CA ALA A 142 -2.97 9.30 17.72
C ALA A 142 -1.97 10.17 18.52
N LYS A 143 -1.23 11.07 17.84
CA LYS A 143 -0.32 12.01 18.51
C LYS A 143 -1.05 12.98 19.43
N GLN A 144 -2.20 13.50 19.00
CA GLN A 144 -3.02 14.38 19.85
C GLN A 144 -3.54 13.65 21.10
N ALA A 145 -3.98 12.40 20.95
CA ALA A 145 -4.43 11.58 22.08
C ALA A 145 -3.29 11.28 23.07
N GLU A 146 -2.08 11.02 22.58
CA GLU A 146 -0.91 10.83 23.44
C GLU A 146 -0.54 12.12 24.20
N ALA A 147 -0.54 13.27 23.51
CA ALA A 147 -0.29 14.56 24.13
C ALA A 147 -1.33 14.89 25.23
N ALA A 148 -2.60 14.57 24.99
CA ALA A 148 -3.66 14.76 25.98
C ALA A 148 -3.43 13.89 27.24
N LYS A 149 -3.03 12.63 27.07
CA LYS A 149 -2.68 11.74 28.20
C LYS A 149 -1.50 12.25 29.01
N GLN A 150 -0.45 12.76 28.33
CA GLN A 150 0.70 13.35 29.02
C GLN A 150 0.30 14.60 29.81
N ALA A 151 -0.55 15.46 29.25
CA ALA A 151 -1.05 16.64 29.95
C ALA A 151 -1.90 16.28 31.18
N GLU A 152 -2.73 15.23 31.08
CA GLU A 152 -3.51 14.74 32.23
C GLU A 152 -2.58 14.18 33.33
N ALA A 153 -1.59 13.38 32.96
CA ALA A 153 -0.60 12.85 33.90
C ALA A 153 0.17 13.97 34.61
N ALA A 154 0.56 15.03 33.88
CA ALA A 154 1.23 16.19 34.45
C ALA A 154 0.34 16.91 35.49
N LYS A 155 -0.96 17.10 35.20
CA LYS A 155 -1.91 17.69 36.16
C LYS A 155 -2.08 16.83 37.41
N GLN A 156 -2.14 15.51 37.26
CA GLN A 156 -2.22 14.61 38.42
C GLN A 156 -0.96 14.67 39.29
N ALA A 157 0.23 14.73 38.66
CA ALA A 157 1.49 14.88 39.37
C ALA A 157 1.57 16.22 40.13
N GLU A 158 1.11 17.32 39.52
CA GLU A 158 1.04 18.63 40.18
C GLU A 158 0.08 18.61 41.38
N ALA A 159 -1.11 18.03 41.22
CA ALA A 159 -2.08 17.87 42.31
C ALA A 159 -1.52 17.02 43.47
N ALA A 160 -0.78 15.96 43.16
CA ALA A 160 -0.12 15.14 44.18
C ALA A 160 0.94 15.94 44.94
N ARG A 161 1.73 16.77 44.25
CA ARG A 161 2.74 17.63 44.89
C ARG A 161 2.10 18.67 45.81
N GLN A 162 1.01 19.31 45.37
CA GLN A 162 0.27 20.26 46.21
C GLN A 162 -0.33 19.58 47.45
N ALA A 163 -0.83 18.35 47.32
CA ALA A 163 -1.34 17.59 48.45
C ALA A 163 -0.23 17.22 49.45
N GLU A 164 0.98 16.91 48.96
CA GLU A 164 2.14 16.65 49.81
C GLU A 164 2.60 17.93 50.53
N GLU A 165 2.70 19.06 49.83
CA GLU A 165 3.01 20.37 50.41
C GLU A 165 2.00 20.74 51.50
N ALA A 166 0.69 20.50 51.27
CA ALA A 166 -0.36 20.73 52.25
C ALA A 166 -0.19 19.85 53.50
N ARG A 167 0.14 18.57 53.34
CA ARG A 167 0.42 17.67 54.47
C ARG A 167 1.65 18.11 55.26
N GLN A 168 2.71 18.55 54.59
CA GLN A 168 3.90 19.08 55.26
C GLN A 168 3.57 20.36 56.04
N ALA A 169 2.77 21.26 55.48
CA ALA A 169 2.32 22.46 56.17
C ALA A 169 1.44 22.15 57.40
N GLU A 170 0.56 21.15 57.31
CA GLU A 170 -0.23 20.69 58.45
C GLU A 170 0.64 20.06 59.54
N ALA A 171 1.61 19.22 59.16
CA ALA A 171 2.58 18.65 60.08
C ALA A 171 3.43 19.74 60.77
N ALA A 172 3.83 20.78 60.04
CA ALA A 172 4.56 21.92 60.60
C ALA A 172 3.71 22.70 61.63
N LYS A 173 2.41 22.91 61.36
CA LYS A 173 1.48 23.53 62.33
C LYS A 173 1.28 22.68 63.59
N GLN A 174 1.31 21.35 63.47
CA GLN A 174 1.25 20.46 64.64
C GLN A 174 2.58 20.42 65.41
N ALA A 175 3.70 20.68 64.73
CA ALA A 175 5.03 20.72 65.32
C ALA A 175 5.43 22.10 65.87
N GLU A 176 4.65 23.15 65.59
CA GLU A 176 4.82 24.42 66.29
C GLU A 176 4.65 24.18 67.79
N PRO A 177 5.65 24.54 68.62
CA PRO A 177 5.50 24.44 70.06
C PRO A 177 4.30 25.31 70.43
N VAL A 178 3.28 24.70 71.06
CA VAL A 178 2.12 25.43 71.58
C VAL A 178 2.65 26.60 72.39
N ALA A 179 2.60 27.79 71.80
CA ALA A 179 3.35 28.93 72.27
C ALA A 179 2.77 29.35 73.62
N ASP A 180 3.62 29.25 74.63
CA ASP A 180 3.65 30.05 75.85
C ASP A 180 2.29 30.32 76.51
N ALA A 181 1.65 29.25 76.99
CA ALA A 181 0.59 29.41 77.97
C ALA A 181 1.20 29.62 79.36
N GLY A 182 1.68 30.83 79.62
CA GLY A 182 2.13 31.26 80.95
C GLY A 182 3.52 30.76 81.36
N GLY A 183 4.49 30.75 80.45
CA GLY A 183 5.88 30.39 80.75
C GLY A 183 6.19 28.88 80.74
N TYR A 184 5.31 28.07 80.15
CA TYR A 184 5.52 26.64 79.93
C TYR A 184 5.65 26.35 78.43
N HIS A 185 6.59 25.47 78.08
CA HIS A 185 6.78 24.99 76.70
C HIS A 185 6.70 23.47 76.63
N ARG A 186 6.14 22.94 75.54
CA ARG A 186 6.03 21.50 75.29
C ARG A 186 7.09 21.08 74.28
N ASP A 187 7.90 20.07 74.62
CA ASP A 187 8.92 19.56 73.70
C ASP A 187 8.33 18.64 72.61
N ALA A 188 9.14 18.29 71.61
CA ALA A 188 8.74 17.37 70.54
C ALA A 188 8.37 15.96 71.03
N LYS A 189 8.70 15.60 72.28
CA LYS A 189 8.31 14.34 72.93
C LYS A 189 7.02 14.49 73.75
N GLY A 190 6.36 15.66 73.68
CA GLY A 190 5.11 15.97 74.38
C GLY A 190 5.29 16.28 75.87
N LYS A 191 6.51 16.55 76.34
CA LYS A 191 6.78 16.82 77.75
C LYS A 191 6.81 18.31 78.03
N TRP A 192 6.17 18.70 79.12
CA TRP A 192 6.08 20.09 79.54
C TRP A 192 7.31 20.52 80.35
N HIS A 193 7.80 21.71 80.06
CA HIS A 193 8.95 22.36 80.69
C HIS A 193 8.57 23.78 81.14
N ARG A 194 9.20 24.24 82.22
CA ARG A 194 9.12 25.62 82.71
C ARG A 194 10.07 26.52 81.94
N SER A 195 9.94 27.84 82.10
CA SER A 195 10.86 28.84 81.55
C SER A 195 12.32 28.67 82.00
N ASN A 196 12.58 28.01 83.14
CA ASN A 196 13.92 27.69 83.63
C ASN A 196 14.50 26.37 83.06
N GLY A 197 13.79 25.70 82.15
CA GLY A 197 14.22 24.44 81.52
C GLY A 197 14.00 23.18 82.36
N GLN A 198 13.42 23.28 83.56
CA GLN A 198 13.03 22.11 84.35
C GLN A 198 11.68 21.56 83.91
N PHE A 199 11.46 20.25 84.10
CA PHE A 199 10.17 19.62 83.82
C PHE A 199 9.06 20.21 84.70
N ALA A 200 7.92 20.48 84.07
CA ALA A 200 6.69 20.84 84.76
C ALA A 200 5.94 19.57 85.18
N SER A 201 5.38 19.57 86.39
CA SER A 201 4.62 18.42 86.88
C SER A 201 3.19 18.42 86.33
N LYS A 202 2.53 17.24 86.35
CA LYS A 202 1.14 17.09 85.90
C LYS A 202 0.16 17.99 86.63
N ARG A 203 0.40 18.23 87.91
CA ARG A 203 -0.43 19.09 88.74
C ARG A 203 -0.30 20.56 88.35
N GLU A 204 0.91 21.01 88.00
CA GLU A 204 1.16 22.40 87.59
C GLU A 204 0.56 22.70 86.21
N ILE A 205 0.71 21.78 85.27
CA ILE A 205 0.12 21.93 83.92
C ILE A 205 -1.41 21.91 83.98
N ALA A 206 -1.99 21.03 84.80
CA ALA A 206 -3.44 21.02 85.02
C ALA A 206 -3.94 22.31 85.71
N ALA A 207 -3.17 22.86 86.67
CA ALA A 207 -3.49 24.13 87.31
C ALA A 207 -3.39 25.32 86.35
N ALA A 208 -2.52 25.25 85.35
CA ALA A 208 -2.42 26.22 84.26
C ALA A 208 -3.49 26.05 83.17
N GLY A 209 -4.40 25.08 83.30
CA GLY A 209 -5.45 24.81 82.32
C GLY A 209 -4.94 24.19 81.02
N LEU A 210 -3.72 23.66 81.02
CA LEU A 210 -3.07 23.08 79.84
C LEU A 210 -3.35 21.57 79.73
N ALA A 211 -3.46 21.08 78.49
CA ALA A 211 -3.62 19.66 78.22
C ALA A 211 -2.31 18.92 78.53
N TRP A 212 -2.39 17.87 79.37
CA TRP A 212 -1.24 17.05 79.74
C TRP A 212 -0.70 16.25 78.57
#